data_AF-A0AA40TU65-F1
#
_entry.id   AF-A0AA40TU65-F1
#
_cell.length_a   1.000
_cell.length_b   1.000
_cell.length_c   1.000
_cell.angle_alpha   90.00
_cell.angle_beta   90.00
_cell.angle_gamma   90.00
#
_symmetry.space_group_name_H-M   'P 1'
#
loop_
_entity.id
_entity.type
_entity.pdbx_description
1 polymer ?
#
loop_
_entity_poly.entity_id
_entity_poly.type
_entity_poly.pdbx_seq_one_letter_code
_entity_poly.pdbx_strand_id
1 'polypeptide(L)'
;MAETEVEFRNGHVRIGDIFLPLAELAQLAWMGQVSLSSTGYYKTPKIFYDRSQARGRPFYYYAFGAACVEVIVDTLTGEYKMLRTDILHDVGTSLNPAIDIGQVEGGYIQGAGWLTTEELVWNDKGKLMLSLIHI
;
A
#
# COMPACT_ATOMS: atom_id res chain seq x y z
N MET A 1 41.34 2.45 0.77
CA MET A 1 40.30 3.22 0.06
C MET A 1 39.08 3.22 0.95
N ALA A 2 38.46 4.37 1.21
CA ALA A 2 37.26 4.43 2.04
C ALA A 2 36.06 3.94 1.23
N GLU A 3 35.16 3.15 1.84
CA GLU A 3 33.92 2.66 1.20
C GLU A 3 33.04 3.78 0.62
N THR A 4 33.25 5.02 1.06
CA THR A 4 32.55 6.23 0.63
C THR A 4 32.80 6.66 -0.83
N GLU A 5 33.70 6.00 -1.57
CA GLU A 5 33.98 6.30 -2.99
C GLU A 5 33.26 5.37 -4.00
N VAL A 6 32.42 4.45 -3.52
CA VAL A 6 31.69 3.51 -4.38
C VAL A 6 30.24 3.97 -4.59
N GLU A 7 29.85 4.18 -5.84
CA GLU A 7 28.49 4.61 -6.22
C GLU A 7 27.85 3.60 -7.17
N PHE A 8 26.65 3.11 -6.82
CA PHE A 8 25.84 2.23 -7.67
C PHE A 8 24.69 3.03 -8.28
N ARG A 9 24.64 3.13 -9.61
CA ARG A 9 23.61 3.91 -10.28
C ARG A 9 23.36 3.42 -11.71
N ASN A 10 22.10 3.36 -12.12
CA ASN A 10 21.70 3.03 -13.50
C ASN A 10 22.39 1.77 -14.06
N GLY A 11 22.51 0.72 -13.25
CA GLY A 11 23.16 -0.53 -13.66
C GLY A 11 24.69 -0.46 -13.80
N HIS A 12 25.34 0.58 -13.29
CA HIS A 12 26.79 0.76 -13.30
C HIS A 12 27.32 1.01 -11.89
N VAL A 13 28.63 0.80 -11.72
CA VAL A 13 29.35 1.07 -10.48
C VAL A 13 30.54 1.98 -10.79
N ARG A 14 30.66 3.06 -10.01
CA ARG A 14 31.79 3.98 -10.05
C ARG A 14 32.66 3.76 -8.81
N ILE A 15 33.96 3.61 -9.01
CA ILE A 15 34.97 3.45 -7.95
C ILE A 15 36.12 4.41 -8.28
N GLY A 16 36.14 5.60 -7.68
CA GLY A 16 37.04 6.67 -8.10
C GLY A 16 36.81 7.06 -9.57
N ASP A 17 37.84 6.91 -10.40
CA ASP A 17 37.78 7.15 -11.85
C ASP A 17 37.35 5.91 -12.66
N ILE A 18 37.23 4.74 -12.02
CA ILE A 18 36.83 3.51 -12.68
C ILE A 18 35.31 3.49 -12.78
N PHE A 19 34.79 3.24 -13.99
CA PHE A 19 33.37 3.11 -14.25
C PHE A 19 33.13 1.81 -15.02
N LEU A 20 32.34 0.90 -14.46
CA LEU A 20 32.06 -0.40 -15.05
C LEU A 20 30.58 -0.80 -14.91
N PRO A 21 30.05 -1.64 -15.81
CA PRO A 21 28.72 -2.23 -15.65
C PRO A 21 28.61 -3.07 -14.37
N LEU A 22 27.44 -3.07 -13.73
CA LEU A 22 27.18 -3.87 -12.53
C LEU A 22 27.37 -5.37 -12.79
N ALA A 23 27.04 -5.84 -14.00
CA ALA A 23 27.23 -7.23 -14.40
C ALA A 23 28.72 -7.62 -14.42
N GLU A 24 29.60 -6.71 -14.86
CA GLU A 24 31.04 -6.93 -14.86
C GLU A 24 31.58 -6.96 -13.43
N LEU A 25 31.13 -6.06 -12.55
CA LEU A 25 31.48 -6.11 -11.14
C LEU A 25 31.01 -7.42 -10.47
N ALA A 26 29.81 -7.88 -10.77
CA ALA A 26 29.29 -9.14 -10.25
C ALA A 26 30.13 -10.34 -10.72
N GLN A 27 30.59 -10.33 -11.97
CA GLN A 27 31.50 -11.35 -12.50
C GLN A 27 32.86 -11.31 -11.81
N LEU A 28 33.43 -10.11 -11.59
CA LEU A 28 34.67 -9.93 -10.84
C LEU A 28 34.54 -10.43 -9.40
N ALA A 29 33.43 -10.11 -8.72
CA ALA A 29 33.14 -10.59 -7.37
C ALA A 29 33.04 -12.12 -7.32
N TRP A 30 32.37 -12.74 -8.31
CA TRP A 30 32.28 -14.19 -8.44
C TRP A 30 33.65 -14.86 -8.65
N MET A 31 34.45 -14.35 -9.60
CA MET A 31 35.81 -14.85 -9.84
C MET A 31 36.73 -14.64 -8.62
N GLY A 32 36.49 -13.57 -7.86
CA GLY A 32 37.13 -13.29 -6.58
C GLY A 32 36.58 -14.09 -5.39
N GLN A 33 35.67 -15.05 -5.63
CA GLN A 33 35.05 -15.90 -4.60
C GLN A 33 34.33 -15.11 -3.50
N VAL A 34 33.81 -13.92 -3.83
CA VAL A 34 32.97 -13.12 -2.95
C VAL A 34 31.53 -13.59 -3.10
N SER A 35 30.87 -13.91 -1.97
CA SER A 35 29.47 -14.37 -1.99
C SER A 35 28.54 -13.27 -2.52
N LEU A 36 27.69 -13.64 -3.48
CA LEU A 36 26.60 -12.80 -4.01
C LEU A 36 25.22 -13.18 -3.44
N SER A 37 25.19 -14.04 -2.42
CA SER A 37 23.97 -14.42 -1.70
C SER A 37 23.90 -13.73 -0.35
N SER A 38 22.73 -13.22 0.00
CA SER A 38 22.46 -12.61 1.30
C SER A 38 21.05 -12.97 1.78
N THR A 39 20.84 -12.90 3.09
CA THR A 39 19.53 -13.02 3.72
C THR A 39 19.13 -11.68 4.33
N GLY A 40 17.85 -11.32 4.25
CA GLY A 40 17.29 -10.12 4.84
C GLY A 40 16.16 -10.46 5.81
N TYR A 41 16.09 -9.76 6.94
CA TYR A 41 15.03 -9.92 7.93
C TYR A 41 14.65 -8.57 8.54
N TYR A 42 13.34 -8.33 8.69
CA TYR A 42 12.81 -7.16 9.38
C TYR A 42 11.72 -7.57 10.35
N LYS A 43 11.80 -7.06 11.58
CA LYS A 43 10.78 -7.19 12.61
C LYS A 43 10.41 -5.80 13.11
N THR A 44 9.14 -5.43 12.97
CA THR A 44 8.67 -4.11 13.38
C THR A 44 8.91 -3.88 14.87
N PRO A 45 9.69 -2.86 15.25
CA PRO A 45 10.02 -2.61 16.65
C PRO A 45 8.90 -1.87 17.38
N LYS A 46 8.98 -1.78 18.70
CA LYS A 46 8.11 -0.94 19.56
C LYS A 46 6.62 -1.33 19.58
N ILE A 47 6.26 -2.53 19.13
CA ILE A 47 4.89 -3.05 19.20
C ILE A 47 4.70 -3.87 20.49
N PHE A 48 3.72 -3.48 21.31
CA PHE A 48 3.27 -4.22 22.50
C PHE A 48 1.81 -3.85 22.78
N TYR A 49 0.95 -4.82 23.09
CA TYR A 49 -0.44 -4.56 23.43
C TYR A 49 -0.96 -5.62 24.41
N ASP A 50 -1.42 -5.17 25.58
CA ASP A 50 -2.17 -5.98 26.52
C ASP A 50 -3.66 -5.93 26.15
N ARG A 51 -4.17 -7.06 25.63
CA ARG A 51 -5.58 -7.20 25.24
C ARG A 51 -6.55 -7.14 26.43
N SER A 52 -6.14 -7.63 27.60
CA SER A 52 -7.03 -7.70 28.79
C SER A 52 -7.32 -6.31 29.36
N GLN A 53 -6.34 -5.41 29.27
CA GLN A 53 -6.45 -4.03 29.74
C GLN A 53 -6.71 -3.02 28.62
N ALA A 54 -6.77 -3.47 27.37
CA ALA A 54 -6.84 -2.64 26.16
C ALA A 54 -5.78 -1.52 26.14
N ARG A 55 -4.54 -1.84 26.53
CA ARG A 55 -3.45 -0.86 26.74
C ARG A 55 -2.18 -1.24 26.01
N GLY A 56 -1.48 -0.24 25.48
CA GLY A 56 -0.16 -0.40 24.86
C GLY A 56 -0.02 0.38 23.55
N ARG A 57 0.97 -0.02 22.74
CA ARG A 57 1.25 0.48 21.40
C ARG A 57 1.10 -0.67 20.39
N PRO A 58 -0.11 -0.95 19.90
CA PRO A 58 -0.35 -2.02 18.92
C PRO A 58 0.19 -1.69 17.52
N PHE A 59 0.32 -0.40 17.18
CA PHE A 59 0.73 0.05 15.85
C PHE A 59 2.04 0.86 15.88
N TYR A 60 2.85 0.70 14.83
CA TYR A 60 4.15 1.38 14.72
C TYR A 60 3.99 2.86 14.34
N TYR A 61 3.11 3.16 13.38
CA TYR A 61 2.64 4.49 13.01
C TYR A 61 1.17 4.38 12.56
N TYR A 62 0.55 5.51 12.27
CA TYR A 62 -0.83 5.60 11.78
C TYR A 62 -0.81 6.32 10.43
N ALA A 63 -1.60 5.83 9.48
CA ALA A 63 -1.93 6.57 8.28
C ALA A 63 -3.19 7.41 8.55
N PHE A 64 -3.24 8.59 7.96
CA PHE A 64 -4.37 9.52 8.09
C PHE A 64 -4.94 9.85 6.72
N GLY A 65 -6.17 10.34 6.69
CA GLY A 65 -6.75 10.86 5.47
C GLY A 65 -8.11 11.47 5.72
N ALA A 66 -8.58 12.24 4.75
CA ALA A 66 -9.90 12.84 4.73
C ALA A 66 -10.48 12.73 3.32
N ALA A 67 -11.80 12.55 3.26
CA ALA A 67 -12.56 12.55 2.01
C ALA A 67 -13.76 13.48 2.16
N CYS A 68 -14.03 14.29 1.14
CA CYS A 68 -15.24 15.10 1.01
C CYS A 68 -15.98 14.66 -0.24
N VAL A 69 -17.29 14.42 -0.11
CA VAL A 69 -18.11 13.86 -1.19
C VAL A 69 -19.32 14.76 -1.38
N GLU A 70 -19.51 15.21 -2.62
CA GLU A 70 -20.73 15.90 -3.05
C GLU A 70 -21.70 14.90 -3.66
N VAL A 71 -22.93 14.88 -3.15
CA VAL A 71 -23.99 13.96 -3.60
C VAL A 71 -25.28 14.73 -3.90
N ILE A 72 -26.04 14.24 -4.87
CA ILE A 72 -27.43 14.65 -5.11
C ILE A 72 -28.35 13.48 -4.78
N VAL A 73 -29.49 13.78 -4.17
CA VAL A 73 -30.49 12.79 -3.74
C VAL A 73 -31.86 13.21 -4.24
N ASP A 74 -32.57 12.30 -4.90
CA ASP A 74 -34.00 12.45 -5.18
C ASP A 74 -34.79 12.12 -3.90
N THR A 75 -35.46 13.13 -3.36
CA THR A 75 -36.21 13.00 -2.11
C THR A 75 -37.51 12.21 -2.24
N LEU A 76 -38.00 11.94 -3.46
CA LEU A 76 -39.21 11.15 -3.69
C LEU A 76 -38.91 9.66 -3.79
N THR A 77 -37.80 9.29 -4.44
CA THR A 77 -37.43 7.88 -4.69
C THR A 77 -36.34 7.36 -3.75
N GLY A 78 -35.52 8.25 -3.19
CA GLY A 78 -34.32 7.89 -2.43
C GLY A 78 -33.11 7.58 -3.30
N GLU A 79 -33.23 7.67 -4.64
CA GLU A 79 -32.10 7.50 -5.53
C GLU A 79 -31.07 8.61 -5.31
N TYR A 80 -29.79 8.28 -5.45
CA TYR A 80 -28.70 9.23 -5.26
C TYR A 80 -27.60 9.05 -6.29
N LYS A 81 -26.81 10.11 -6.49
CA LYS A 81 -25.62 10.09 -7.32
C LYS A 81 -24.49 10.85 -6.65
N MET A 82 -23.30 10.25 -6.63
CA MET A 82 -22.07 10.94 -6.25
C MET A 82 -21.61 11.80 -7.42
N LEU A 83 -21.53 13.12 -7.21
CA LEU A 83 -21.14 14.09 -8.23
C LEU A 83 -19.64 14.30 -8.26
N ARG A 84 -19.02 14.39 -7.09
CA ARG A 84 -17.60 14.67 -6.93
C ARG A 84 -17.07 14.11 -5.61
N THR A 85 -15.79 13.75 -5.61
CA THR A 85 -15.05 13.35 -4.41
C THR A 85 -13.67 13.99 -4.41
N ASP A 86 -13.30 14.59 -3.28
CA ASP A 86 -11.95 15.12 -3.03
C ASP A 86 -11.33 14.36 -1.85
N ILE A 87 -10.16 13.75 -2.06
CA ILE A 87 -9.46 12.94 -1.05
C ILE A 87 -8.07 13.49 -0.82
N LEU A 88 -7.70 13.64 0.46
CA LEU A 88 -6.33 13.86 0.90
C LEU A 88 -5.94 12.68 1.79
N HIS A 89 -4.96 11.88 1.36
CA HIS A 89 -4.52 10.68 2.08
C HIS A 89 -3.02 10.73 2.36
N ASP A 90 -2.63 10.55 3.62
CA ASP A 90 -1.24 10.47 4.06
C ASP A 90 -0.72 9.04 3.85
N VAL A 91 0.14 8.89 2.85
CA VAL A 91 0.86 7.66 2.51
C VAL A 91 2.32 7.69 2.99
N GLY A 92 2.70 8.69 3.79
CA GLY A 92 4.09 8.99 4.10
C GLY A 92 4.89 9.35 2.84
N THR A 93 6.12 8.84 2.74
CA THR A 93 6.90 8.96 1.50
C THR A 93 6.52 7.82 0.57
N SER A 94 5.67 8.11 -0.40
CA SER A 94 5.24 7.15 -1.41
C SER A 94 6.42 6.47 -2.11
N LEU A 95 6.38 5.15 -2.19
CA LEU A 95 7.33 4.36 -2.98
C LEU A 95 6.99 4.41 -4.48
N ASN A 96 5.70 4.45 -4.79
CA ASN A 96 5.20 4.60 -6.15
C ASN A 96 3.85 5.35 -6.13
N PRO A 97 3.84 6.65 -6.45
CA PRO A 97 2.64 7.47 -6.36
C PRO A 97 1.48 6.98 -7.20
N ALA A 98 1.74 6.38 -8.37
CA ALA A 98 0.68 5.90 -9.25
C ALA A 98 -0.07 4.70 -8.65
N ILE A 99 0.65 3.80 -7.96
CA ILE A 99 0.03 2.66 -7.28
C ILE A 99 -0.77 3.14 -6.07
N ASP A 100 -0.19 4.05 -5.28
CA ASP A 100 -0.83 4.56 -4.08
C ASP A 100 -2.13 5.32 -4.40
N ILE A 101 -2.14 6.14 -5.47
CA ILE A 101 -3.36 6.80 -5.96
C ILE A 101 -4.42 5.75 -6.33
N GLY A 102 -4.06 4.73 -7.11
CA GLY A 102 -5.01 3.68 -7.50
C GLY A 102 -5.57 2.89 -6.31
N GLN A 103 -4.76 2.67 -5.26
CA GLN A 103 -5.24 2.05 -4.01
C GLN A 103 -6.22 2.93 -3.25
N VAL A 104 -5.94 4.24 -3.15
CA VAL A 104 -6.83 5.20 -2.49
C VAL A 104 -8.16 5.32 -3.25
N GLU A 105 -8.12 5.42 -4.59
CA GLU A 105 -9.31 5.46 -5.44
C GLU A 105 -10.15 4.18 -5.33
N GLY A 106 -9.50 3.02 -5.44
CA GLY A 106 -10.17 1.72 -5.34
C GLY A 106 -10.77 1.48 -3.95
N GLY A 107 -10.03 1.79 -2.89
CA GLY A 107 -10.51 1.68 -1.51
C GLY A 107 -11.68 2.63 -1.22
N TYR A 108 -11.66 3.84 -1.77
CA TYR A 108 -12.79 4.77 -1.66
C TYR A 108 -14.04 4.22 -2.33
N ILE A 109 -13.97 3.80 -3.59
CA ILE A 109 -15.13 3.28 -4.32
C ILE A 109 -15.67 1.99 -3.66
N GLN A 110 -14.80 1.12 -3.17
CA GLN A 110 -15.21 -0.06 -2.42
C GLN A 110 -15.94 0.30 -1.11
N GLY A 111 -15.43 1.25 -0.34
CA GLY A 111 -16.10 1.71 0.89
C GLY A 111 -17.42 2.43 0.61
N ALA A 112 -17.49 3.20 -0.48
CA ALA A 112 -18.71 3.84 -0.94
C ALA A 112 -19.77 2.82 -1.36
N GLY A 113 -19.39 1.78 -2.12
CA GLY A 113 -20.29 0.66 -2.45
C GLY A 113 -20.80 -0.05 -1.20
N TRP A 114 -19.89 -0.39 -0.29
CA TRP A 114 -20.21 -1.07 0.97
C TRP A 114 -21.30 -0.36 1.79
N LEU A 115 -21.24 0.97 1.89
CA LEU A 115 -22.15 1.75 2.71
C LEU A 115 -23.44 2.17 1.99
N THR A 116 -23.56 1.89 0.69
CA THR A 116 -24.66 2.48 -0.08
C THR A 116 -25.43 1.47 -0.94
N THR A 117 -24.77 0.56 -1.64
CA THR A 117 -25.44 -0.40 -2.55
C THR A 117 -25.24 -1.86 -2.16
N GLU A 118 -24.18 -2.18 -1.45
CA GLU A 118 -23.86 -3.57 -1.11
C GLU A 118 -24.69 -4.04 0.08
N GLU A 119 -25.64 -4.93 -0.20
CA GLU A 119 -26.49 -5.55 0.82
C GLU A 119 -26.35 -7.07 0.78
N LEU A 120 -26.26 -7.69 1.96
CA LEU A 120 -26.33 -9.14 2.10
C LEU A 120 -27.70 -9.51 2.67
N VAL A 121 -28.50 -10.20 1.86
CA VAL A 121 -29.85 -10.63 2.25
C VAL A 121 -29.88 -12.13 2.47
N TRP A 122 -30.32 -12.57 3.64
CA TRP A 122 -30.60 -13.97 3.95
C TRP A 122 -32.10 -14.19 4.10
N ASN A 123 -32.57 -15.37 3.70
CA ASN A 123 -33.95 -15.78 4.00
C ASN A 123 -34.07 -16.43 5.40
N ASP A 124 -35.29 -16.70 5.82
CA ASP A 124 -35.61 -17.32 7.13
C ASP A 124 -34.97 -18.70 7.37
N LYS A 125 -34.46 -19.33 6.30
CA LYS A 125 -33.75 -20.61 6.35
C LYS A 125 -32.23 -20.46 6.39
N GLY A 126 -31.72 -19.23 6.49
CA GLY A 126 -30.30 -18.92 6.51
C GLY A 126 -29.60 -19.03 5.14
N LYS A 127 -30.34 -19.09 4.03
CA LYS A 127 -29.74 -19.08 2.68
C LYS A 127 -29.47 -17.64 2.26
N LEU A 128 -28.23 -17.36 1.82
CA LEU A 128 -27.88 -16.10 1.17
C LEU A 128 -28.61 -15.99 -0.17
N MET A 129 -29.38 -14.92 -0.33
CA MET A 129 -30.23 -14.67 -1.49
C MET A 129 -29.49 -13.85 -2.57
N LEU A 130 -28.62 -12.93 -2.15
CA LEU A 130 -27.78 -12.13 -3.04
C LEU A 130 -26.37 -12.74 -3.16
N SER A 131 -26.29 -13.96 -3.71
CA SER A 131 -25.02 -14.69 -3.85
C SER A 131 -24.31 -14.49 -5.19
N LEU A 132 -24.89 -13.72 -6.11
CA LEU A 132 -24.37 -13.43 -7.44
C LEU A 132 -24.34 -11.92 -7.66
N ILE A 133 -23.41 -11.47 -8.51
CA ILE A 133 -23.39 -10.09 -8.98
C ILE A 133 -24.56 -9.92 -9.95
N HIS A 134 -25.46 -8.98 -9.64
CA HIS A 134 -26.53 -8.55 -10.52
C HIS A 134 -26.17 -7.13 -10.98
N ILE A 135 -25.60 -7.03 -12.19
CA ILE A 135 -25.25 -5.75 -12.84
C ILE A 135 -26.40 -5.34 -13.75
#